data_AF-A0A535CHN1-F1
#
_entry.id   AF-A0A535CHN1-F1
#
_cell.length_a   1.000
_cell.length_b   1.000
_cell.length_c   1.000
_cell.angle_alpha   90.00
_cell.angle_beta   90.00
_cell.angle_gamma   90.00
#
_symmetry.space_group_name_H-M   'P 1'
#
loop_
_entity.id
_entity.type
_entity.pdbx_description
1 polymer ?
#
loop_
_entity_poly.entity_id
_entity_poly.type
_entity_poly.pdbx_seq_one_letter_code
_entity_poly.pdbx_strand_id
1 'polypeptide(L)'
;IGRGQRELIIGDRQTGKTAIAIDTIINQKGQDLVCIYVAIGQKQSTVAQVVAQLEERGAMEHTIVVAAAASDPAPLQFLAPYAGVAMGEEFLDNGRDALCVYDDLSKHAWAYRQVSLLMRRPPGREAYPGDIFYAHSRLLERAARLNKENGGGSLTALPVIETQAGDVSAYIPTNVISITDGQIFLQTDLFNQGQRPAVNAGISVSRVGGNAQIKAMRQVSGRLRLDLAQYRELAAFAQFASDLDKATRDQLTRGEKLTATLRQPQFAPVPVERQVAILWAATNGHLDDVETSKVGEFETEFTRFIESTNEQLLPAIAKEKALNDDLIGQLTKAVTDFKAQTGYGKPPEKAAQETAAHETTDQDKADKGKTDQKTTSTEEPKKA
;
A
#
# COMPACT_ATOMS: atom_id res chain seq x y z
N ILE A 1 0.75 -10.16 2.54
CA ILE A 1 0.87 -10.92 3.81
C ILE A 1 0.66 -12.38 3.49
N GLY A 2 1.54 -13.26 3.98
CA GLY A 2 1.48 -14.69 3.69
C GLY A 2 0.44 -15.42 4.53
N ARG A 3 -0.12 -16.52 3.98
CA ARG A 3 -0.98 -17.44 4.72
C ARG A 3 -0.18 -18.10 5.86
N GLY A 4 -0.62 -17.90 7.10
CA GLY A 4 0.07 -18.33 8.33
C GLY A 4 1.00 -17.26 8.95
N GLN A 5 1.07 -16.06 8.37
CA GLN A 5 1.90 -14.96 8.88
C GLN A 5 1.15 -14.16 9.95
N ARG A 6 1.90 -13.54 10.87
CA ARG A 6 1.39 -12.59 11.88
C ARG A 6 1.83 -11.18 11.52
N GLU A 7 0.92 -10.34 11.04
CA GLU A 7 1.24 -8.97 10.62
C GLU A 7 0.49 -7.94 11.47
N LEU A 8 1.23 -7.15 12.26
CA LEU A 8 0.68 -6.13 13.14
C LEU A 8 0.16 -4.93 12.35
N ILE A 9 -1.07 -4.50 12.58
CA ILE A 9 -1.58 -3.20 12.14
C ILE A 9 -1.49 -2.23 13.32
N ILE A 10 -0.57 -1.26 13.25
CA ILE A 10 -0.28 -0.36 14.36
C ILE A 10 -0.39 1.10 13.91
N GLY A 11 -0.97 1.94 14.76
CA GLY A 11 -1.05 3.37 14.51
C GLY A 11 -2.04 4.07 15.44
N ASP A 12 -2.11 5.39 15.31
CA ASP A 12 -2.95 6.21 16.17
C ASP A 12 -4.43 5.99 15.91
N ARG A 13 -5.26 6.52 16.81
CA ARG A 13 -6.70 6.55 16.65
C ARG A 13 -7.09 7.20 15.31
N GLN A 14 -8.11 6.66 14.65
CA GLN A 14 -8.65 7.19 13.38
C GLN A 14 -7.69 7.22 12.17
N THR A 15 -6.65 6.40 12.17
CA THR A 15 -5.69 6.30 11.02
C THR A 15 -6.08 5.27 9.95
N GLY A 16 -7.22 4.57 10.11
CA GLY A 16 -7.69 3.56 9.14
C GLY A 16 -7.32 2.10 9.46
N LYS A 17 -6.87 1.80 10.69
CA LYS A 17 -6.50 0.43 11.11
C LYS A 17 -7.58 -0.62 10.83
N THR A 18 -8.79 -0.39 11.36
CA THR A 18 -9.94 -1.27 11.14
C THR A 18 -10.31 -1.34 9.67
N ALA A 19 -10.21 -0.23 8.92
CA ALA A 19 -10.52 -0.22 7.49
C ALA A 19 -9.64 -1.20 6.70
N ILE A 20 -8.33 -1.22 6.96
CA ILE A 20 -7.40 -2.18 6.34
C ILE A 20 -7.80 -3.63 6.67
N ALA A 21 -8.14 -3.91 7.93
CA ALA A 21 -8.54 -5.24 8.35
C ALA A 21 -9.84 -5.70 7.68
N ILE A 22 -10.85 -4.82 7.60
CA ILE A 22 -12.14 -5.12 6.96
C ILE A 22 -11.98 -5.27 5.44
N ASP A 23 -11.20 -4.42 4.78
CA ASP A 23 -10.90 -4.56 3.35
C ASP A 23 -10.18 -5.88 3.06
N THR A 24 -9.32 -6.32 3.98
CA THR A 24 -8.67 -7.64 3.88
C THR A 24 -9.70 -8.77 3.92
N ILE A 25 -10.67 -8.70 4.85
CA ILE A 25 -11.76 -9.69 4.96
C ILE A 25 -12.64 -9.70 3.71
N ILE A 26 -13.02 -8.52 3.20
CA ILE A 26 -13.83 -8.38 1.97
C ILE A 26 -13.10 -9.02 0.79
N ASN A 27 -11.78 -8.81 0.68
CA ASN A 27 -10.97 -9.38 -0.39
C ASN A 27 -10.90 -10.92 -0.36
N GLN A 28 -11.29 -11.58 0.74
CA GLN A 28 -11.31 -13.06 0.82
C GLN A 28 -12.57 -13.69 0.23
N LYS A 29 -13.53 -12.90 -0.26
CA LYS A 29 -14.73 -13.41 -0.91
C LYS A 29 -14.36 -14.32 -2.08
N GLY A 30 -14.80 -15.58 -2.03
CA GLY A 30 -14.49 -16.59 -3.03
C GLY A 30 -13.06 -17.18 -2.99
N GLN A 31 -12.26 -16.89 -1.95
CA GLN A 31 -10.87 -17.37 -1.83
C GLN A 31 -10.69 -18.62 -0.93
N ASP A 32 -11.78 -19.29 -0.59
CA ASP A 32 -11.83 -20.48 0.28
C ASP A 32 -11.03 -20.30 1.58
N LEU A 33 -11.37 -19.24 2.33
CA LEU A 33 -10.75 -18.91 3.60
C LEU A 33 -11.80 -18.34 4.55
N VAL A 34 -11.77 -18.77 5.81
CA VAL A 34 -12.69 -18.28 6.85
C VAL A 34 -12.07 -17.12 7.61
N CYS A 35 -12.80 -16.03 7.74
CA CYS A 35 -12.38 -14.85 8.48
C CYS A 35 -12.98 -14.87 9.88
N ILE A 36 -12.20 -14.48 10.88
CA ILE A 36 -12.63 -14.24 12.25
C ILE A 36 -12.28 -12.80 12.61
N TYR A 37 -13.28 -11.99 12.92
CA TYR A 37 -13.10 -10.63 13.40
C TYR A 37 -13.41 -10.54 14.89
N VAL A 38 -12.37 -10.37 15.70
CA VAL A 38 -12.48 -10.28 17.17
C VAL A 38 -12.50 -8.81 17.58
N ALA A 39 -13.66 -8.31 17.99
CA ALA A 39 -13.85 -6.97 18.53
C ALA A 39 -13.70 -6.96 20.06
N ILE A 40 -12.67 -6.29 20.56
CA ILE A 40 -12.28 -6.27 21.97
C ILE A 40 -12.44 -4.86 22.52
N GLY A 41 -13.32 -4.69 23.50
CA GLY A 41 -13.58 -3.39 24.13
C GLY A 41 -14.09 -2.32 23.15
N GLN A 42 -14.62 -2.72 22.00
CA GLN A 42 -15.18 -1.79 21.01
C GLN A 42 -16.58 -1.34 21.44
N LYS A 43 -17.02 -0.17 20.96
CA LYS A 43 -18.43 0.24 21.12
C LYS A 43 -19.32 -0.69 20.31
N GLN A 44 -20.45 -1.12 20.89
CA GLN A 44 -21.41 -1.97 20.17
C GLN A 44 -21.86 -1.36 18.85
N SER A 45 -22.08 -0.04 18.79
CA SER A 45 -22.43 0.66 17.55
C SER A 45 -21.34 0.55 16.47
N THR A 46 -20.07 0.60 16.84
CA THR A 46 -18.95 0.41 15.90
C THR A 46 -18.89 -1.03 15.39
N VAL A 47 -19.12 -2.02 16.26
CA VAL A 47 -19.19 -3.42 15.83
C VAL A 47 -20.36 -3.65 14.88
N ALA A 48 -21.54 -3.09 15.20
CA ALA A 48 -22.72 -3.19 14.34
C ALA A 48 -22.49 -2.54 12.96
N GLN A 49 -21.79 -1.40 12.90
CA GLN A 49 -21.40 -0.78 11.63
C GLN A 49 -20.46 -1.69 10.82
N VAL A 50 -19.47 -2.32 11.46
CA VAL A 50 -18.58 -3.29 10.80
C VAL A 50 -19.38 -4.47 10.24
N VAL A 51 -20.27 -5.06 11.04
CA VAL A 51 -21.13 -6.17 10.60
C VAL A 51 -21.97 -5.76 9.40
N ALA A 52 -22.67 -4.62 9.47
CA ALA A 52 -23.47 -4.12 8.35
C ALA A 52 -22.65 -3.91 7.07
N GLN A 53 -21.42 -3.40 7.19
CA GLN A 53 -20.51 -3.21 6.06
C GLN A 53 -20.00 -4.55 5.46
N LEU A 54 -19.84 -5.58 6.29
CA LEU A 54 -19.51 -6.92 5.83
C LEU A 54 -20.72 -7.59 5.16
N GLU A 55 -21.93 -7.40 5.68
CA GLU A 55 -23.18 -7.90 5.09
C GLU A 55 -23.45 -7.28 3.72
N GLU A 56 -23.37 -5.95 3.61
CA GLU A 56 -23.58 -5.20 2.36
C GLU A 56 -22.68 -5.69 1.22
N ARG A 57 -21.49 -6.21 1.55
CA ARG A 57 -20.51 -6.70 0.58
C ARG A 57 -20.53 -8.23 0.41
N GLY A 58 -21.40 -8.92 1.15
CA GLY A 58 -21.49 -10.38 1.16
C GLY A 58 -20.23 -11.05 1.72
N ALA A 59 -19.54 -10.39 2.65
CA ALA A 59 -18.38 -10.94 3.34
C ALA A 59 -18.75 -11.65 4.65
N MET A 60 -19.96 -11.44 5.19
CA MET A 60 -20.45 -12.19 6.35
C MET A 60 -20.65 -13.69 6.07
N GLU A 61 -20.80 -14.10 4.81
CA GLU A 61 -20.95 -15.52 4.43
C GLU A 61 -19.74 -16.37 4.84
N HIS A 62 -18.55 -15.76 4.90
CA HIS A 62 -17.29 -16.41 5.28
C HIS A 62 -16.66 -15.79 6.54
N THR A 63 -17.40 -14.97 7.30
CA THR A 63 -16.85 -14.25 8.46
C THR A 63 -17.59 -14.55 9.76
N ILE A 64 -16.83 -14.91 10.79
CA ILE A 64 -17.30 -15.03 12.17
C ILE A 64 -16.93 -13.75 12.92
N VAL A 65 -17.86 -13.18 13.67
CA VAL A 65 -17.60 -12.00 14.52
C VAL A 65 -17.67 -12.40 15.99
N VAL A 66 -16.55 -12.23 16.70
CA VAL A 66 -16.47 -12.43 18.16
C VAL A 66 -16.47 -11.06 18.81
N ALA A 67 -17.53 -10.72 19.55
CA ALA A 67 -17.67 -9.41 20.16
C ALA A 67 -17.62 -9.50 21.69
N ALA A 68 -16.67 -8.78 22.29
CA ALA A 68 -16.69 -8.40 23.70
C ALA A 68 -16.63 -6.87 23.76
N ALA A 69 -17.79 -6.24 23.94
CA ALA A 69 -17.96 -4.80 23.90
C ALA A 69 -17.33 -4.10 25.11
N ALA A 70 -17.15 -2.78 25.00
CA ALA A 70 -16.67 -1.94 26.10
C ALA A 70 -17.53 -2.01 27.37
N SER A 71 -18.84 -2.34 27.22
CA SER A 71 -19.78 -2.53 28.33
C SER A 71 -19.62 -3.86 29.05
N ASP A 72 -18.95 -4.83 28.43
CA ASP A 72 -18.82 -6.17 28.96
C ASP A 72 -17.71 -6.23 30.02
N PRO A 73 -17.81 -7.15 31.00
CA PRO A 73 -16.78 -7.31 32.03
C PRO A 73 -15.39 -7.57 31.44
N ALA A 74 -14.35 -7.04 32.10
CA ALA A 74 -12.95 -7.22 31.69
C ALA A 74 -12.54 -8.69 31.45
N PRO A 75 -13.01 -9.70 32.21
CA PRO A 75 -12.74 -11.09 31.89
C PRO A 75 -13.21 -11.54 30.50
N LEU A 76 -14.37 -11.05 30.01
CA LEU A 76 -14.85 -11.39 28.65
C LEU A 76 -13.99 -10.72 27.58
N GLN A 77 -13.62 -9.45 27.78
CA GLN A 77 -12.69 -8.76 26.87
C GLN A 77 -11.33 -9.44 26.80
N PHE A 78 -10.84 -9.97 27.94
CA PHE A 78 -9.60 -10.75 27.99
C PHE A 78 -9.73 -12.10 27.28
N LEU A 79 -10.88 -12.78 27.37
CA LEU A 79 -11.06 -14.11 26.78
C LEU A 79 -11.43 -14.08 25.28
N ALA A 80 -12.00 -12.99 24.78
CA ALA A 80 -12.45 -12.89 23.38
C ALA A 80 -11.39 -13.25 22.33
N PRO A 81 -10.12 -12.80 22.43
CA PRO A 81 -9.08 -13.22 21.49
C PRO A 81 -8.81 -14.72 21.51
N TYR A 82 -8.85 -15.34 22.70
CA TYR A 82 -8.63 -16.78 22.85
C TYR A 82 -9.77 -17.61 22.28
N ALA A 83 -11.01 -17.10 22.33
CA ALA A 83 -12.15 -17.72 21.65
C ALA A 83 -12.01 -17.60 20.13
N GLY A 84 -11.66 -16.41 19.61
CA GLY A 84 -11.49 -16.19 18.18
C GLY A 84 -10.38 -17.04 17.56
N VAL A 85 -9.22 -17.14 18.20
CA VAL A 85 -8.12 -17.99 17.72
C VAL A 85 -8.49 -19.48 17.78
N ALA A 86 -9.24 -19.92 18.80
CA ALA A 86 -9.68 -21.32 18.89
C ALA A 86 -10.67 -21.68 17.78
N MET A 87 -11.56 -20.75 17.39
CA MET A 87 -12.40 -20.91 16.20
C MET A 87 -11.56 -20.98 14.92
N GLY A 88 -10.49 -20.20 14.82
CA GLY A 88 -9.54 -20.25 13.70
C GLY A 88 -8.76 -21.56 13.63
N GLU A 89 -8.36 -22.11 14.79
CA GLU A 89 -7.66 -23.39 14.89
C GLU A 89 -8.49 -24.57 14.40
N GLU A 90 -9.81 -24.55 14.60
CA GLU A 90 -10.69 -25.59 14.04
C GLU A 90 -10.54 -25.67 12.50
N PHE A 91 -10.39 -24.53 11.81
CA PHE A 91 -10.16 -24.54 10.36
C PHE A 91 -8.73 -24.96 10.02
N LEU A 92 -7.73 -24.46 10.77
CA LEU A 92 -6.32 -24.81 10.65
C LEU A 92 -6.10 -26.33 10.71
N ASP A 93 -6.62 -26.97 11.75
CA ASP A 93 -6.43 -28.39 12.05
C ASP A 93 -7.15 -29.29 11.03
N ASN A 94 -8.24 -28.79 10.44
CA ASN A 94 -8.95 -29.44 9.34
C ASN A 94 -8.31 -29.17 7.95
N GLY A 95 -7.09 -28.63 7.90
CA GLY A 95 -6.36 -28.38 6.66
C GLY A 95 -6.89 -27.20 5.83
N ARG A 96 -7.74 -26.35 6.42
CA ARG A 96 -8.29 -25.15 5.77
C ARG A 96 -7.49 -23.91 6.18
N ASP A 97 -7.70 -22.84 5.43
CA ASP A 97 -7.09 -21.55 5.72
C ASP A 97 -8.06 -20.62 6.46
N ALA A 98 -7.53 -19.90 7.44
CA ALA A 98 -8.26 -18.92 8.23
C ALA A 98 -7.47 -17.63 8.44
N LEU A 99 -8.19 -16.53 8.63
CA LEU A 99 -7.67 -15.21 8.98
C LEU A 99 -8.32 -14.74 10.27
N CYS A 100 -7.52 -14.41 11.29
CA CYS A 100 -8.01 -13.87 12.56
C CYS A 100 -7.52 -12.43 12.76
N VAL A 101 -8.46 -11.49 12.84
CA VAL A 101 -8.23 -10.07 13.15
C VAL A 101 -8.53 -9.82 14.62
N TYR A 102 -7.65 -9.11 15.32
CA TYR A 102 -7.85 -8.72 16.73
C TYR A 102 -7.94 -7.20 16.85
N ASP A 103 -9.13 -6.63 17.02
CA ASP A 103 -9.41 -5.19 17.10
C ASP A 103 -9.96 -4.77 18.49
N ASP A 104 -9.13 -4.40 19.46
CA ASP A 104 -7.67 -4.29 19.40
C ASP A 104 -6.98 -4.91 20.61
N LEU A 105 -5.70 -5.28 20.44
CA LEU A 105 -4.90 -5.89 21.51
C LEU A 105 -4.44 -4.88 22.57
N SER A 106 -4.56 -3.58 22.30
CA SER A 106 -4.33 -2.54 23.32
C SER A 106 -5.40 -2.65 24.42
N LYS A 107 -6.69 -2.76 24.04
CA LYS A 107 -7.81 -2.96 24.97
C LYS A 107 -7.79 -4.34 25.62
N HIS A 108 -7.33 -5.37 24.92
CA HIS A 108 -7.06 -6.67 25.53
C HIS A 108 -6.05 -6.56 26.68
N ALA A 109 -4.95 -5.85 26.47
CA ALA A 109 -3.95 -5.61 27.52
C ALA A 109 -4.51 -4.80 28.70
N TRP A 110 -5.36 -3.81 28.43
CA TRP A 110 -6.04 -3.03 29.48
C TRP A 110 -6.98 -3.89 30.32
N ALA A 111 -7.75 -4.78 29.69
CA ALA A 111 -8.60 -5.74 30.38
C ALA A 111 -7.78 -6.67 31.28
N TYR A 112 -6.67 -7.21 30.77
CA TYR A 112 -5.80 -8.08 31.57
C TYR A 112 -5.14 -7.36 32.75
N ARG A 113 -4.73 -6.10 32.54
CA ARG A 113 -4.23 -5.22 33.58
C ARG A 113 -5.27 -5.00 34.67
N GLN A 114 -6.51 -4.67 34.30
CA GLN A 114 -7.59 -4.46 35.26
C GLN A 114 -7.86 -5.72 36.10
N VAL A 115 -7.98 -6.89 35.46
CA VAL A 115 -8.18 -8.16 36.16
C VAL A 115 -7.03 -8.45 37.12
N SER A 116 -5.78 -8.26 36.67
CA SER A 116 -4.60 -8.53 37.48
C SER A 116 -4.49 -7.63 38.71
N LEU A 117 -4.79 -6.34 38.56
CA LEU A 117 -4.78 -5.38 39.67
C LEU A 117 -5.89 -5.67 40.69
N LEU A 118 -7.09 -6.04 40.24
CA LEU A 118 -8.19 -6.45 41.14
C LEU A 118 -7.84 -7.70 41.94
N MET A 119 -7.09 -8.63 41.32
CA MET A 119 -6.55 -9.81 41.98
C MET A 119 -5.31 -9.53 42.85
N ARG A 120 -4.92 -8.26 42.99
CA ARG A 120 -3.75 -7.80 43.76
C ARG A 120 -2.43 -8.46 43.34
N ARG A 121 -2.30 -8.81 42.06
CA ARG A 121 -1.02 -9.26 41.49
C ARG A 121 -0.05 -8.07 41.43
N PRO A 122 1.25 -8.25 41.73
CA PRO A 122 2.24 -7.19 41.60
C PRO A 122 2.29 -6.63 40.17
N PRO A 123 2.16 -5.30 39.97
CA PRO A 123 2.27 -4.68 38.66
C PRO A 123 3.72 -4.40 38.26
N GLY A 124 3.97 -4.31 36.96
CA GLY A 124 5.23 -3.89 36.35
C GLY A 124 5.12 -2.53 35.62
N ARG A 125 5.82 -2.40 34.49
CA ARG A 125 5.82 -1.18 33.66
C ARG A 125 4.40 -0.82 33.22
N GLU A 126 4.05 0.47 33.32
CA GLU A 126 2.70 1.00 32.98
C GLU A 126 1.53 0.26 33.69
N ALA A 127 1.83 -0.31 34.87
CA ALA A 127 0.95 -1.12 35.70
C ALA A 127 0.46 -2.45 35.09
N TYR A 128 1.01 -2.91 33.96
CA TYR A 128 0.68 -4.23 33.42
C TYR A 128 1.27 -5.35 34.28
N PRO A 129 0.63 -6.55 34.33
CA PRO A 129 1.20 -7.70 35.01
C PRO A 129 2.46 -8.19 34.29
N GLY A 130 3.38 -8.84 35.03
CA GLY A 130 4.67 -9.29 34.48
C GLY A 130 4.57 -10.31 33.33
N ASP A 131 3.43 -10.98 33.19
CA ASP A 131 3.14 -11.98 32.16
C ASP A 131 2.32 -11.43 30.98
N ILE A 132 2.16 -10.11 30.84
CA ILE A 132 1.44 -9.51 29.69
C ILE A 132 2.07 -9.88 28.35
N PHE A 133 3.41 -9.97 28.29
CA PHE A 133 4.12 -10.44 27.10
C PHE A 133 3.71 -11.86 26.75
N TYR A 134 3.68 -12.75 27.75
CA TYR A 134 3.27 -14.14 27.57
C TYR A 134 1.81 -14.27 27.11
N ALA A 135 0.92 -13.40 27.60
CA ALA A 135 -0.48 -13.38 27.18
C ALA A 135 -0.63 -13.11 25.67
N HIS A 136 0.16 -12.20 25.11
CA HIS A 136 0.13 -11.94 23.66
C HIS A 136 0.95 -12.95 22.85
N SER A 137 2.08 -13.43 23.36
CA SER A 137 2.89 -14.40 22.62
C SER A 137 2.17 -15.74 22.49
N ARG A 138 1.60 -16.28 23.58
CA ARG A 138 0.82 -17.52 23.54
C ARG A 138 -0.45 -17.42 22.69
N LEU A 139 -0.95 -16.19 22.47
CA LEU A 139 -2.09 -15.94 21.58
C LEU A 139 -1.64 -15.94 20.12
N LEU A 140 -0.62 -15.16 19.79
CA LEU A 140 -0.20 -14.94 18.40
C LEU A 140 0.61 -16.09 17.83
N GLU A 141 1.40 -16.81 18.64
CA GLU A 141 2.16 -17.99 18.22
C GLU A 141 1.26 -19.18 17.81
N ARG A 142 -0.05 -19.13 18.09
CA ARG A 142 -1.02 -20.11 17.60
C ARG A 142 -1.35 -19.92 16.12
N ALA A 143 -1.09 -18.74 15.56
CA ALA A 143 -1.24 -18.47 14.15
C ALA A 143 0.01 -18.94 13.38
N ALA A 144 -0.14 -20.00 12.57
CA ALA A 144 0.95 -20.62 11.82
C ALA A 144 0.42 -21.26 10.52
N ARG A 145 1.34 -21.77 9.69
CA ARG A 145 1.02 -22.67 8.58
C ARG A 145 1.54 -24.07 8.90
N LEU A 146 0.64 -25.05 8.95
CA LEU A 146 0.99 -26.43 9.22
C LEU A 146 1.74 -27.05 8.03
N ASN A 147 2.57 -28.06 8.32
CA ASN A 147 3.20 -28.86 7.27
C ASN A 147 2.16 -29.79 6.62
N LYS A 148 2.54 -30.45 5.52
CA LYS A 148 1.63 -31.35 4.78
C LYS A 148 1.16 -32.56 5.60
N GLU A 149 2.00 -33.03 6.53
CA GLU A 149 1.69 -34.19 7.39
C GLU A 149 0.60 -33.86 8.41
N ASN A 150 0.52 -32.60 8.84
CA ASN A 150 -0.51 -32.08 9.75
C ASN A 150 -1.64 -31.35 8.98
N GLY A 151 -1.98 -31.79 7.77
CA GLY A 151 -3.13 -31.26 6.99
C GLY A 151 -2.86 -30.00 6.17
N GLY A 152 -1.79 -29.26 6.44
CA GLY A 152 -1.33 -28.14 5.60
C GLY A 152 -2.15 -26.85 5.68
N GLY A 153 -3.10 -26.76 6.62
CA GLY A 153 -3.91 -25.56 6.86
C GLY A 153 -3.07 -24.39 7.36
N SER A 154 -3.67 -23.20 7.39
CA SER A 154 -3.02 -22.02 7.93
C SER A 154 -3.94 -21.09 8.69
N LEU A 155 -3.40 -20.42 9.70
CA LEU A 155 -4.07 -19.38 10.46
C LEU A 155 -3.21 -18.13 10.40
N THR A 156 -3.71 -17.12 9.69
CA THR A 156 -3.07 -15.82 9.52
C THR A 156 -3.58 -14.87 10.59
N ALA A 157 -2.71 -14.10 11.24
CA ALA A 157 -3.12 -13.17 12.29
C ALA A 157 -2.87 -11.71 11.89
N LEU A 158 -3.88 -10.86 12.08
CA LEU A 158 -3.77 -9.41 11.96
C LEU A 158 -4.13 -8.76 13.30
N PRO A 159 -3.19 -8.71 14.27
CA PRO A 159 -3.41 -7.96 15.48
C PRO A 159 -3.43 -6.46 15.21
N VAL A 160 -4.36 -5.74 15.83
CA VAL A 160 -4.42 -4.27 15.80
C VAL A 160 -3.90 -3.72 17.12
N ILE A 161 -3.06 -2.70 17.05
CA ILE A 161 -2.57 -1.95 18.22
C ILE A 161 -2.82 -0.46 17.99
N GLU A 162 -3.43 0.17 18.98
CA GLU A 162 -3.53 1.62 19.06
C GLU A 162 -2.31 2.19 19.80
N THR A 163 -1.58 3.09 19.11
CA THR A 163 -0.55 3.94 19.72
C THR A 163 -1.16 5.21 20.30
N GLN A 164 -0.45 5.82 21.24
CA GLN A 164 -0.80 7.12 21.80
C GLN A 164 0.18 8.15 21.22
N ALA A 165 -0.32 9.08 20.41
CA ALA A 165 0.49 10.12 19.76
C ALA A 165 1.73 9.58 19.01
N GLY A 166 1.57 8.46 18.31
CA GLY A 166 2.62 7.82 17.53
C GLY A 166 3.70 7.10 18.35
N ASP A 167 3.56 7.00 19.67
CA ASP A 167 4.58 6.40 20.52
C ASP A 167 4.63 4.86 20.38
N VAL A 168 5.61 4.39 19.63
CA VAL A 168 5.96 2.97 19.46
C VAL A 168 6.83 2.40 20.58
N SER A 169 7.41 3.27 21.40
CA SER A 169 8.28 2.89 22.53
C SER A 169 7.50 2.53 23.80
N ALA A 170 6.18 2.78 23.78
CA ALA A 170 5.24 2.32 24.79
C ALA A 170 5.30 0.79 24.93
N TYR A 171 5.02 0.31 26.15
CA TYR A 171 5.33 -1.07 26.54
C TYR A 171 4.59 -2.12 25.69
N ILE A 172 3.29 -1.92 25.42
CA ILE A 172 2.48 -2.86 24.66
C ILE A 172 2.84 -2.88 23.16
N PRO A 173 2.93 -1.74 22.45
CA PRO A 173 3.46 -1.71 21.09
C PRO A 173 4.80 -2.43 20.92
N THR A 174 5.77 -2.14 21.79
CA THR A 174 7.11 -2.76 21.73
C THR A 174 7.03 -4.29 21.86
N ASN A 175 6.20 -4.80 22.77
CA ASN A 175 6.00 -6.23 22.95
C ASN A 175 5.39 -6.89 21.71
N VAL A 176 4.37 -6.30 21.10
CA VAL A 176 3.67 -6.94 19.96
C VAL A 176 4.51 -6.84 18.68
N ILE A 177 5.30 -5.77 18.49
CA ILE A 177 6.27 -5.66 17.39
C ILE A 177 7.32 -6.78 17.45
N SER A 178 7.73 -7.21 18.65
CA SER A 178 8.72 -8.28 18.80
C SER A 178 8.15 -9.70 18.66
N ILE A 179 6.83 -9.87 18.83
CA ILE A 179 6.14 -11.16 18.66
C ILE A 179 5.73 -11.40 17.19
N THR A 180 5.27 -10.36 16.50
CA THR A 180 4.74 -10.46 15.14
C THR A 180 5.84 -10.58 14.08
N ASP A 181 5.51 -11.14 12.91
CA ASP A 181 6.42 -11.30 11.79
C ASP A 181 6.61 -10.02 10.98
N GLY A 182 5.79 -9.00 11.21
CA GLY A 182 5.89 -7.71 10.55
C GLY A 182 4.94 -6.69 11.15
N GLN A 183 5.04 -5.46 10.68
CA GLN A 183 4.13 -4.39 11.04
C GLN A 183 3.79 -3.50 9.84
N ILE A 184 2.52 -3.11 9.78
CA ILE A 184 1.96 -2.06 8.94
C ILE A 184 1.75 -0.85 9.86
N PHE A 185 2.61 0.15 9.71
CA PHE A 185 2.61 1.36 10.53
C PHE A 185 1.79 2.47 9.87
N LEU A 186 0.70 2.88 10.50
CA LEU A 186 -0.17 3.95 10.02
C LEU A 186 0.14 5.27 10.73
N GLN A 187 0.25 6.34 9.95
CA GLN A 187 0.55 7.68 10.46
C GLN A 187 -0.59 8.67 10.21
N THR A 188 -0.86 9.47 11.24
CA THR A 188 -1.85 10.55 11.19
C THR A 188 -1.51 11.60 10.14
N ASP A 189 -0.22 11.97 9.99
CA ASP A 189 0.20 12.98 9.03
C ASP A 189 -0.05 12.55 7.58
N LEU A 190 0.26 11.30 7.24
CA LEU A 190 -0.04 10.72 5.92
C LEU A 190 -1.54 10.70 5.66
N PHE A 191 -2.34 10.32 6.66
CA PHE A 191 -3.80 10.31 6.56
C PHE A 191 -4.38 11.71 6.28
N ASN A 192 -3.84 12.73 6.95
CA ASN A 192 -4.25 14.13 6.80
C ASN A 192 -3.80 14.74 5.46
N GLN A 193 -2.68 14.28 4.91
CA GLN A 193 -2.21 14.64 3.57
C GLN A 193 -2.99 13.95 2.43
N GLY A 194 -4.01 13.15 2.77
CA GLY A 194 -4.82 12.43 1.79
C GLY A 194 -4.19 11.13 1.30
N GLN A 195 -3.07 10.67 1.88
CA GLN A 195 -2.54 9.34 1.61
C GLN A 195 -3.35 8.30 2.39
N ARG A 196 -4.20 7.57 1.66
CA ARG A 196 -5.07 6.53 2.22
C ARG A 196 -4.95 5.27 1.35
N PRO A 197 -4.59 4.09 1.89
CA PRO A 197 -4.21 3.83 3.28
C PRO A 197 -2.94 4.58 3.73
N ALA A 198 -2.91 5.01 4.99
CA ALA A 198 -1.87 5.91 5.54
C ALA A 198 -0.59 5.16 5.96
N VAL A 199 -0.12 4.23 5.12
CA VAL A 199 1.00 3.32 5.44
C VAL A 199 2.34 4.05 5.32
N ASN A 200 3.13 4.00 6.38
CA ASN A 200 4.52 4.42 6.35
C ASN A 200 5.39 3.27 5.82
N ALA A 201 5.76 3.30 4.53
CA ALA A 201 6.58 2.27 3.90
C ALA A 201 8.03 2.12 4.46
N GLY A 202 8.54 3.16 5.12
CA GLY A 202 9.88 3.14 5.75
C GLY A 202 9.90 2.37 7.07
N ILE A 203 8.89 2.60 7.92
CA ILE A 203 8.75 1.97 9.25
C ILE A 203 8.07 0.59 9.15
N SER A 204 7.16 0.44 8.19
CA SER A 204 6.48 -0.84 7.97
C SER A 204 7.46 -1.90 7.47
N VAL A 205 7.31 -3.13 7.92
CA VAL A 205 8.18 -4.25 7.55
C VAL A 205 7.38 -5.53 7.50
N SER A 206 7.70 -6.42 6.56
CA SER A 206 7.32 -7.83 6.64
C SER A 206 8.61 -8.64 6.65
N ARG A 207 8.83 -9.45 7.69
CA ARG A 207 10.02 -10.31 7.80
C ARG A 207 9.94 -11.55 6.89
N VAL A 208 8.74 -11.93 6.44
CA VAL A 208 8.54 -12.96 5.41
C VAL A 208 8.96 -12.46 4.02
N GLY A 209 8.75 -11.17 3.76
CA GLY A 209 9.20 -10.49 2.54
C GLY A 209 8.57 -11.07 1.26
N GLY A 210 9.37 -11.12 0.19
CA GLY A 210 8.92 -11.53 -1.15
C GLY A 210 8.47 -13.00 -1.26
N ASN A 211 8.69 -13.83 -0.24
CA ASN A 211 8.21 -15.22 -0.22
C ASN A 211 6.69 -15.30 -0.08
N ALA A 212 6.05 -14.25 0.44
CA ALA A 212 4.59 -14.13 0.53
C ALA A 212 3.94 -13.59 -0.76
N GLN A 213 4.72 -13.33 -1.82
CA GLN A 213 4.24 -12.73 -3.06
C GLN A 213 4.26 -13.74 -4.20
N ILE A 214 3.32 -13.59 -5.15
CA ILE A 214 3.46 -14.22 -6.46
C ILE A 214 4.66 -13.63 -7.21
N LYS A 215 5.27 -14.40 -8.11
CA LYS A 215 6.48 -14.00 -8.83
C LYS A 215 6.29 -12.69 -9.62
N ALA A 216 5.12 -12.49 -10.23
CA ALA A 216 4.75 -11.27 -10.94
C ALA A 216 4.79 -10.03 -10.04
N MET A 217 4.18 -10.11 -8.85
CA MET A 217 4.21 -9.03 -7.86
C MET A 217 5.65 -8.74 -7.41
N ARG A 218 6.45 -9.79 -7.15
CA ARG A 218 7.85 -9.65 -6.76
C ARG A 218 8.70 -8.94 -7.83
N GLN A 219 8.42 -9.21 -9.12
CA GLN A 219 9.13 -8.57 -10.24
C GLN A 219 8.86 -7.06 -10.30
N VAL A 220 7.63 -6.63 -10.01
CA VAL A 220 7.24 -5.20 -10.08
C VAL A 220 7.50 -4.45 -8.78
N SER A 221 7.34 -5.08 -7.62
CA SER A 221 7.45 -4.42 -6.32
C SER A 221 8.86 -4.45 -5.72
N GLY A 222 9.83 -5.10 -6.37
CA GLY A 222 11.16 -5.34 -5.80
C GLY A 222 11.93 -4.07 -5.42
N ARG A 223 11.77 -3.00 -6.21
CA ARG A 223 12.38 -1.68 -5.96
C ARG A 223 11.46 -0.70 -5.24
N LEU A 224 10.15 -0.95 -5.25
CA LEU A 224 9.12 -0.03 -4.77
C LEU A 224 9.39 0.51 -3.36
N ARG A 225 9.76 -0.38 -2.42
CA ARG A 225 10.07 0.03 -1.03
C ARG A 225 11.29 0.95 -0.95
N LEU A 226 12.34 0.62 -1.70
CA LEU A 226 13.56 1.43 -1.75
C LEU A 226 13.28 2.79 -2.36
N ASP A 227 12.56 2.82 -3.48
CA ASP A 227 12.22 4.05 -4.20
C ASP A 227 11.35 4.98 -3.34
N LEU A 228 10.37 4.44 -2.61
CA LEU A 228 9.53 5.22 -1.67
C LEU A 228 10.31 5.72 -0.44
N ALA A 229 11.25 4.93 0.08
CA ALA A 229 12.09 5.34 1.20
C ALA A 229 13.02 6.48 0.79
N GLN A 230 13.71 6.34 -0.34
CA GLN A 230 14.58 7.38 -0.90
C GLN A 230 13.80 8.63 -1.28
N TYR A 231 12.60 8.48 -1.86
CA TYR A 231 11.71 9.60 -2.14
C TYR A 231 11.42 10.42 -0.89
N ARG A 232 11.12 9.78 0.24
CA ARG A 232 10.83 10.52 1.49
C ARG A 232 12.04 11.25 2.04
N GLU A 233 13.20 10.62 2.00
CA GLU A 233 14.45 11.29 2.39
C GLU A 233 14.68 12.52 1.51
N LEU A 234 14.65 12.35 0.18
CA LEU A 234 14.85 13.44 -0.78
C LEU A 234 13.77 14.53 -0.68
N ALA A 235 12.51 14.18 -0.47
CA ALA A 235 11.42 15.14 -0.35
C ALA A 235 11.61 16.05 0.87
N ALA A 236 12.16 15.54 1.97
CA ALA A 236 12.52 16.34 3.13
C ALA A 236 13.68 17.31 2.83
N PHE A 237 14.70 16.88 2.08
CA PHE A 237 15.81 17.74 1.67
C PHE A 237 15.43 18.79 0.63
N ALA A 238 14.56 18.42 -0.32
CA ALA A 238 14.11 19.27 -1.41
C ALA A 238 13.36 20.52 -0.93
N GLN A 239 12.75 20.48 0.27
CA GLN A 239 12.12 21.65 0.89
C GLN A 239 13.12 22.78 1.20
N PHE A 240 14.42 22.47 1.28
CA PHE A 240 15.47 23.42 1.64
C PHE A 240 16.40 23.77 0.46
N ALA A 241 16.22 23.16 -0.71
CA ALA A 241 17.08 23.35 -1.87
C ALA A 241 16.39 24.20 -2.94
N SER A 242 17.10 25.21 -3.47
CA SER A 242 16.58 26.08 -4.55
C SER A 242 16.78 25.47 -5.94
N ASP A 243 17.87 24.75 -6.15
CA ASP A 243 18.19 24.08 -7.40
C ASP A 243 18.46 22.60 -7.15
N LEU A 244 17.69 21.76 -7.83
CA LEU A 244 17.85 20.31 -7.83
C LEU A 244 18.44 19.88 -9.17
N ASP A 245 19.43 18.99 -9.15
CA ASP A 245 19.93 18.35 -10.36
C ASP A 245 18.84 17.47 -10.99
N LYS A 246 19.02 17.11 -12.26
CA LYS A 246 18.00 16.38 -13.02
C LYS A 246 17.69 15.01 -12.39
N ALA A 247 18.70 14.30 -11.91
CA ALA A 247 18.48 12.96 -11.35
C ALA A 247 17.62 13.03 -10.09
N THR A 248 17.87 14.01 -9.21
CA THR A 248 17.04 14.24 -8.02
C THR A 248 15.61 14.62 -8.39
N ARG A 249 15.40 15.48 -9.40
CA ARG A 249 14.05 15.84 -9.88
C ARG A 249 13.28 14.66 -10.44
N ASP A 250 13.92 13.83 -11.25
CA ASP A 250 13.32 12.64 -11.84
C ASP A 250 12.93 11.63 -10.73
N GLN A 251 13.78 11.48 -9.72
CA GLN A 251 13.51 10.61 -8.57
C GLN A 251 12.37 11.12 -7.69
N LEU A 252 12.29 12.43 -7.44
CA LEU A 252 11.16 13.05 -6.73
C LEU A 252 9.86 12.86 -7.50
N THR A 253 9.88 13.13 -8.81
CA THR A 253 8.72 12.95 -9.69
C THR A 253 8.21 11.53 -9.63
N ARG A 254 9.11 10.54 -9.79
CA ARG A 254 8.75 9.12 -9.71
C ARG A 254 8.17 8.76 -8.34
N GLY A 255 8.80 9.21 -7.27
CA GLY A 255 8.33 8.98 -5.90
C GLY A 255 6.94 9.56 -5.64
N GLU A 256 6.63 10.73 -6.19
CA GLU A 256 5.29 11.32 -6.16
C GLU A 256 4.27 10.44 -6.90
N LYS A 257 4.59 9.96 -8.11
CA LYS A 257 3.68 9.08 -8.87
C LYS A 257 3.45 7.76 -8.17
N LEU A 258 4.51 7.15 -7.63
CA LEU A 258 4.41 5.92 -6.85
C LEU A 258 3.54 6.12 -5.61
N THR A 259 3.71 7.23 -4.89
CA THR A 259 2.90 7.55 -3.71
C THR A 259 1.42 7.74 -4.09
N ALA A 260 1.14 8.45 -5.19
CA ALA A 260 -0.22 8.64 -5.69
C ALA A 260 -0.88 7.34 -6.16
N THR A 261 -0.12 6.45 -6.81
CA THR A 261 -0.58 5.12 -7.27
C THR A 261 -0.99 4.21 -6.10
N LEU A 262 -0.39 4.41 -4.92
CA LEU A 262 -0.72 3.62 -3.72
C LEU A 262 -1.92 4.16 -2.94
N ARG A 263 -2.64 5.15 -3.48
CA ARG A 263 -3.88 5.64 -2.88
C ARG A 263 -5.03 4.75 -3.32
N GLN A 264 -5.81 4.31 -2.36
CA GLN A 264 -6.94 3.42 -2.60
C GLN A 264 -8.13 3.85 -1.73
N PRO A 265 -9.34 3.96 -2.32
CA PRO A 265 -10.54 4.21 -1.54
C PRO A 265 -10.86 3.01 -0.65
N GLN A 266 -11.51 3.29 0.48
CA GLN A 266 -11.95 2.26 1.41
C GLN A 266 -12.97 1.33 0.74
N PHE A 267 -12.91 0.03 1.09
CA PHE A 267 -13.86 -0.98 0.63
C PHE A 267 -13.82 -1.29 -0.86
N ALA A 268 -12.76 -0.91 -1.55
CA ALA A 268 -12.55 -1.19 -2.96
C ALA A 268 -11.27 -2.03 -3.15
N PRO A 269 -11.21 -3.28 -2.67
CA PRO A 269 -10.04 -4.12 -2.85
C PRO A 269 -9.74 -4.34 -4.34
N VAL A 270 -8.47 -4.23 -4.71
CA VAL A 270 -8.01 -4.37 -6.10
C VAL A 270 -7.45 -5.79 -6.30
N PRO A 271 -7.92 -6.56 -7.31
CA PRO A 271 -7.33 -7.85 -7.69
C PRO A 271 -5.83 -7.76 -8.01
N VAL A 272 -5.10 -8.86 -7.75
CA VAL A 272 -3.62 -8.87 -7.82
C VAL A 272 -3.10 -8.56 -9.23
N GLU A 273 -3.78 -9.04 -10.27
CA GLU A 273 -3.43 -8.81 -11.67
C GLU A 273 -3.51 -7.34 -12.06
N ARG A 274 -4.52 -6.61 -11.56
CA ARG A 274 -4.65 -5.16 -11.74
C ARG A 274 -3.57 -4.40 -10.98
N GLN A 275 -3.30 -4.80 -9.73
CA GLN A 275 -2.18 -4.24 -8.95
C GLN A 275 -0.84 -4.41 -9.67
N VAL A 276 -0.57 -5.60 -10.23
CA VAL A 276 0.66 -5.88 -10.98
C VAL A 276 0.76 -4.97 -12.20
N ALA A 277 -0.31 -4.81 -12.97
CA ALA A 277 -0.31 -3.98 -14.18
C ALA A 277 0.00 -2.51 -13.87
N ILE A 278 -0.68 -1.91 -12.89
CA ILE A 278 -0.46 -0.50 -12.54
C ILE A 278 0.90 -0.28 -11.88
N LEU A 279 1.35 -1.18 -10.99
CA LEU A 279 2.66 -1.08 -10.36
C LEU A 279 3.78 -1.26 -11.38
N TRP A 280 3.61 -2.15 -12.37
CA TRP A 280 4.55 -2.26 -13.48
C TRP A 280 4.65 -0.94 -14.26
N ALA A 281 3.52 -0.32 -14.60
CA ALA A 281 3.52 0.95 -15.32
C ALA A 281 4.21 2.07 -14.49
N ALA A 282 3.89 2.16 -13.21
CA ALA A 282 4.44 3.17 -12.31
C ALA A 282 5.95 3.00 -12.07
N THR A 283 6.41 1.78 -11.83
CA THR A 283 7.83 1.50 -11.57
C THR A 283 8.73 1.64 -12.79
N ASN A 284 8.19 1.41 -14.00
CA ASN A 284 8.91 1.61 -15.25
C ASN A 284 8.82 3.06 -15.80
N GLY A 285 8.25 3.99 -15.03
CA GLY A 285 8.23 5.42 -15.36
C GLY A 285 7.19 5.82 -16.40
N HIS A 286 6.22 4.96 -16.72
CA HIS A 286 5.17 5.30 -17.68
C HIS A 286 4.17 6.36 -17.17
N LEU A 287 4.21 6.63 -15.87
CA LEU A 287 3.40 7.66 -15.19
C LEU A 287 4.17 8.96 -14.93
N ASP A 288 5.48 9.02 -15.24
CA ASP A 288 6.33 10.16 -14.87
C ASP A 288 5.87 11.49 -15.53
N ASP A 289 5.24 11.40 -16.71
CA ASP A 289 4.67 12.51 -17.48
C ASP A 289 3.18 12.77 -17.23
N VAL A 290 2.54 11.97 -16.37
CA VAL A 290 1.13 12.13 -15.99
C VAL A 290 1.03 13.08 -14.81
N GLU A 291 0.11 14.04 -14.82
CA GLU A 291 -0.09 14.95 -13.69
C GLU A 291 -0.45 14.16 -12.40
N THR A 292 0.17 14.49 -11.25
CA THR A 292 0.02 13.69 -10.01
C THR A 292 -1.44 13.60 -9.54
N SER A 293 -2.24 14.65 -9.78
CA SER A 293 -3.67 14.70 -9.48
C SER A 293 -4.49 13.67 -10.28
N LYS A 294 -4.05 13.35 -11.49
CA LYS A 294 -4.75 12.45 -12.43
C LYS A 294 -4.30 11.00 -12.38
N VAL A 295 -3.36 10.65 -11.50
CA VAL A 295 -2.83 9.27 -11.39
C VAL A 295 -3.94 8.26 -11.03
N GLY A 296 -4.88 8.62 -10.16
CA GLY A 296 -6.01 7.74 -9.82
C GLY A 296 -7.01 7.55 -10.96
N GLU A 297 -7.23 8.60 -11.76
CA GLU A 297 -8.05 8.52 -12.99
C GLU A 297 -7.34 7.64 -14.03
N PHE A 298 -6.04 7.86 -14.23
CA PHE A 298 -5.19 7.04 -15.09
C PHE A 298 -5.28 5.55 -14.71
N GLU A 299 -5.15 5.20 -13.43
CA GLU A 299 -5.25 3.80 -12.97
C GLU A 299 -6.61 3.18 -13.35
N THR A 300 -7.69 3.91 -13.08
CA THR A 300 -9.06 3.43 -13.32
C THR A 300 -9.32 3.24 -14.81
N GLU A 301 -8.94 4.22 -15.62
CA GLU A 301 -9.13 4.21 -17.07
C GLU A 301 -8.20 3.21 -17.77
N PHE A 302 -6.96 3.10 -17.32
CA PHE A 302 -5.99 2.14 -17.85
C PHE A 302 -6.44 0.70 -17.59
N THR A 303 -6.94 0.43 -16.38
CA THR A 303 -7.52 -0.88 -16.05
C THR A 303 -8.70 -1.20 -16.96
N ARG A 304 -9.62 -0.25 -17.14
CA ARG A 304 -10.79 -0.41 -18.02
C ARG A 304 -10.38 -0.62 -19.48
N PHE A 305 -9.34 0.08 -19.93
CA PHE A 305 -8.80 -0.05 -21.27
C PHE A 305 -8.18 -1.42 -21.54
N ILE A 306 -7.42 -1.97 -20.58
CA ILE A 306 -6.91 -3.34 -20.70
C ILE A 306 -8.08 -4.31 -20.80
N GLU A 307 -9.09 -4.15 -19.97
CA GLU A 307 -10.28 -5.02 -19.96
C GLU A 307 -11.07 -4.96 -21.27
N SER A 308 -11.14 -3.81 -21.94
CA SER A 308 -11.85 -3.68 -23.22
C SER A 308 -11.03 -4.11 -24.44
N THR A 309 -9.71 -3.92 -24.41
CA THR A 309 -8.85 -4.02 -25.60
C THR A 309 -8.02 -5.30 -25.61
N ASN A 310 -7.69 -5.82 -24.43
CA ASN A 310 -6.93 -7.05 -24.26
C ASN A 310 -7.47 -7.86 -23.08
N GLU A 311 -8.66 -8.43 -23.25
CA GLU A 311 -9.39 -9.22 -22.24
C GLU A 311 -8.56 -10.36 -21.64
N GLN A 312 -7.57 -10.89 -22.36
CA GLN A 312 -6.76 -12.03 -21.93
C GLN A 312 -5.56 -11.64 -21.05
N LEU A 313 -5.14 -10.37 -21.05
CA LEU A 313 -3.90 -9.96 -20.38
C LEU A 313 -3.96 -10.11 -18.85
N LEU A 314 -5.01 -9.58 -18.21
CA LEU A 314 -5.17 -9.66 -16.75
C LEU A 314 -5.38 -11.12 -16.29
N PRO A 315 -6.24 -11.94 -16.94
CA PRO A 315 -6.33 -13.37 -16.64
C PRO A 315 -5.02 -14.14 -16.82
N ALA A 316 -4.23 -13.81 -17.85
CA ALA A 316 -2.93 -14.44 -18.07
C ALA A 316 -1.96 -14.13 -16.92
N ILE A 317 -1.89 -12.87 -16.45
CA ILE A 317 -1.10 -12.48 -15.27
C ILE A 317 -1.53 -13.26 -14.02
N ALA A 318 -2.83 -13.37 -13.77
CA ALA A 318 -3.38 -14.11 -12.63
C ALA A 318 -3.04 -15.61 -12.69
N LYS A 319 -3.09 -16.21 -13.88
CA LYS A 319 -2.83 -17.64 -14.10
C LYS A 319 -1.35 -17.98 -14.05
N GLU A 320 -0.52 -17.25 -14.79
CA GLU A 320 0.93 -17.51 -14.88
C GLU A 320 1.67 -17.14 -13.60
N LYS A 321 1.14 -16.18 -12.84
CA LYS A 321 1.73 -15.66 -11.60
C LYS A 321 3.14 -15.11 -11.77
N ALA A 322 3.60 -14.91 -13.01
CA ALA A 322 4.91 -14.40 -13.40
C ALA A 322 4.75 -13.52 -14.64
N LEU A 323 5.54 -12.44 -14.72
CA LEU A 323 5.65 -11.62 -15.93
C LEU A 323 6.78 -12.18 -16.79
N ASN A 324 6.41 -12.81 -17.91
CA ASN A 324 7.34 -13.23 -18.96
C ASN A 324 7.53 -12.09 -19.99
N ASP A 325 8.47 -12.25 -20.92
CA ASP A 325 8.78 -11.19 -21.90
C ASP A 325 7.60 -10.87 -22.83
N ASP A 326 6.74 -11.85 -23.12
CA ASP A 326 5.53 -11.65 -23.92
C ASP A 326 4.51 -10.77 -23.19
N LEU A 327 4.19 -11.09 -21.94
CA LEU A 327 3.29 -10.30 -21.09
C LEU A 327 3.82 -8.87 -20.85
N ILE A 328 5.13 -8.71 -20.72
CA ILE A 328 5.76 -7.38 -20.63
C ILE A 328 5.59 -6.62 -21.94
N GLY A 329 5.78 -7.28 -23.08
CA GLY A 329 5.53 -6.69 -24.40
C GLY A 329 4.07 -6.24 -24.58
N GLN A 330 3.12 -7.07 -24.14
CA GLN A 330 1.70 -6.75 -24.15
C GLN A 330 1.35 -5.58 -23.23
N LEU A 331 1.90 -5.53 -22.00
CA LEU A 331 1.70 -4.42 -21.07
C LEU A 331 2.29 -3.11 -21.63
N THR A 332 3.48 -3.18 -22.23
CA THR A 332 4.12 -2.02 -22.86
C THR A 332 3.24 -1.46 -23.96
N LYS A 333 2.79 -2.34 -24.86
CA LYS A 333 1.89 -1.94 -25.94
C LYS A 333 0.58 -1.35 -25.40
N ALA A 334 -0.03 -1.98 -24.40
CA ALA A 334 -1.27 -1.51 -23.80
C ALA A 334 -1.13 -0.10 -23.19
N VAL A 335 -0.03 0.17 -22.47
CA VAL A 335 0.22 1.51 -21.91
C VAL A 335 0.46 2.54 -23.02
N THR A 336 1.22 2.20 -24.06
CA THR A 336 1.49 3.11 -25.17
C THR A 336 0.21 3.44 -25.94
N ASP A 337 -0.59 2.42 -26.29
CA ASP A 337 -1.85 2.59 -27.01
C ASP A 337 -2.86 3.39 -26.17
N PHE A 338 -2.93 3.11 -24.87
CA PHE A 338 -3.79 3.84 -23.93
C PHE A 338 -3.43 5.33 -23.89
N LYS A 339 -2.16 5.67 -23.71
CA LYS A 339 -1.68 7.05 -23.66
C LYS A 339 -1.91 7.77 -24.99
N ALA A 340 -1.73 7.09 -26.12
CA ALA A 340 -2.00 7.65 -27.44
C ALA A 340 -3.48 8.00 -27.66
N GLN A 341 -4.41 7.21 -27.11
CA GLN A 341 -5.85 7.44 -27.25
C GLN A 341 -6.39 8.50 -26.30
N THR A 342 -5.85 8.57 -25.09
CA THR A 342 -6.37 9.43 -24.00
C THR A 342 -5.65 10.76 -23.87
N GLY A 343 -4.44 10.89 -24.44
CA GLY A 343 -3.62 12.08 -24.29
C GLY A 343 -2.97 12.24 -22.91
N TYR A 344 -2.92 11.17 -22.11
CA TYR A 344 -2.11 11.16 -20.88
C TYR A 344 -0.63 11.23 -21.23
N GLY A 345 0.05 12.20 -20.63
CA GLY A 345 1.43 12.55 -20.97
C GLY A 345 1.47 13.67 -21.99
N LYS A 346 2.16 14.78 -21.67
CA LYS A 346 2.55 15.71 -22.72
C LYS A 346 3.40 14.93 -23.74
N PRO A 347 3.22 15.13 -25.06
CA PRO A 347 4.24 14.67 -26.01
C PRO A 347 5.59 15.21 -25.52
N PRO A 348 6.67 14.40 -25.53
CA PRO A 348 7.98 14.92 -25.16
C PRO A 348 8.23 16.18 -25.97
N GLU A 349 8.61 17.26 -25.29
CA GLU A 349 8.85 18.61 -25.80
C GLU A 349 10.07 18.67 -26.75
N LYS A 350 10.36 17.58 -27.46
CA LYS A 350 11.40 17.44 -28.47
C LYS A 350 10.87 17.40 -29.91
N ALA A 351 9.57 17.35 -30.15
CA ALA A 351 9.02 17.39 -31.52
C ALA A 351 8.56 18.80 -31.98
N ALA A 352 8.48 19.78 -31.08
CA ALA A 352 8.04 21.14 -31.42
C ALA A 352 9.21 22.10 -31.77
N GLN A 353 10.46 21.70 -31.56
CA GLN A 353 11.63 22.50 -31.93
C GLN A 353 12.24 22.10 -33.28
N GLU A 354 11.92 20.93 -33.83
CA GLU A 354 12.40 20.53 -35.16
C GLU A 354 11.50 21.02 -36.31
N THR A 355 10.21 21.30 -36.07
CA THR A 355 9.32 21.91 -37.07
C THR A 355 9.52 23.42 -37.21
N ALA A 356 9.90 24.13 -36.14
CA ALA A 356 10.20 25.57 -36.21
C ALA A 356 11.59 25.87 -36.81
N ALA A 357 12.53 24.92 -36.76
CA ALA A 357 13.87 25.07 -37.36
C ALA A 357 13.88 24.81 -38.87
N HIS A 358 12.89 24.08 -39.40
CA HIS A 358 12.84 23.77 -40.83
C HIS A 358 12.08 24.83 -41.66
N GLU A 359 11.20 25.63 -41.06
CA GLU A 359 10.51 26.75 -41.75
C GLU A 359 11.31 28.06 -41.76
N THR A 360 12.32 28.21 -40.90
CA THR A 360 13.13 29.44 -40.82
C THR A 360 14.41 29.41 -41.67
N THR A 361 14.72 28.30 -42.34
CA THR A 361 15.93 28.18 -43.19
C THR A 361 15.68 28.34 -44.70
N ASP A 362 14.42 28.40 -45.15
CA ASP A 362 14.08 28.56 -46.57
C ASP A 362 13.67 29.99 -46.98
N GLN A 363 13.51 30.93 -46.04
CA GLN A 363 13.24 32.34 -46.38
C GLN A 363 14.50 33.23 -46.48
N ASP A 364 15.64 32.81 -45.92
CA ASP A 364 16.87 33.64 -45.89
C ASP A 364 17.85 33.39 -47.06
N LYS A 365 17.51 32.50 -48.01
CA LYS A 365 18.33 32.24 -49.21
C LYS A 365 17.78 32.83 -50.51
N ALA A 366 16.63 33.51 -50.49
CA ALA A 366 16.04 34.09 -51.69
C ALA A 366 16.40 35.57 -51.95
N ASP A 367 17.05 36.28 -51.01
CA ASP A 367 17.23 37.75 -51.11
C ASP A 367 18.69 38.25 -51.15
N LYS A 368 19.65 37.39 -51.48
CA LYS A 368 21.06 37.79 -51.71
C LYS A 368 21.53 37.36 -53.09
N GLY A 369 21.02 38.03 -54.11
CA GLY A 369 21.46 37.77 -55.48
C GLY A 369 20.87 38.71 -56.51
N LYS A 370 21.07 40.03 -56.36
CA LYS A 370 21.07 41.03 -57.45
C LYS A 370 21.19 42.44 -56.87
N THR A 371 22.39 43.04 -56.99
CA THR A 371 22.59 44.38 -57.58
C THR A 371 24.07 44.77 -57.43
N ASP A 372 24.83 44.57 -58.51
CA ASP A 372 26.01 45.37 -58.84
C ASP A 372 25.58 46.41 -59.88
N GLN A 373 25.80 47.71 -59.61
CA GLN A 373 26.44 48.67 -60.53
C GLN A 373 26.35 50.14 -60.03
N LYS A 374 27.52 50.79 -60.03
CA LYS A 374 27.80 52.26 -60.18
C LYS A 374 27.35 53.16 -59.00
N THR A 375 28.14 54.12 -58.47
CA THR A 375 29.05 55.09 -59.09
C THR A 375 29.87 55.86 -58.02
N THR A 376 31.17 56.03 -58.26
CA THR A 376 32.10 57.18 -58.02
C THR A 376 32.00 58.19 -56.85
N SER A 377 33.21 58.52 -56.33
CA SER A 377 33.72 59.76 -55.65
C SER A 377 33.17 60.07 -54.23
N THR A 378 33.93 60.46 -53.20
CA THR A 378 35.10 61.36 -53.11
C THR A 378 35.76 61.28 -51.70
N GLU A 379 37.08 61.52 -51.63
CA GLU A 379 37.88 62.17 -50.55
C GLU A 379 37.92 61.66 -49.07
N GLU A 380 39.11 61.17 -48.69
CA GLU A 380 39.98 61.45 -47.52
C GLU A 380 39.59 62.49 -46.42
N PRO A 381 40.32 62.58 -45.26
CA PRO A 381 40.86 61.54 -44.38
C PRO A 381 40.85 61.88 -42.84
N LYS A 382 41.35 60.94 -42.03
CA LYS A 382 42.21 61.10 -40.82
C LYS A 382 41.62 61.41 -39.41
N LYS A 383 42.22 60.66 -38.46
CA LYS A 383 42.47 60.87 -37.02
C LYS A 383 41.28 60.64 -36.08
N ALA A 384 41.40 60.01 -34.91
CA ALA A 384 42.55 59.56 -34.11
C ALA A 384 42.16 58.29 -33.34
#